data_AF-A0A6H5KF85-F1
#
_entry.id   AF-A0A6H5KF85-F1
#
_cell.length_a   1.000
_cell.length_b   1.000
_cell.length_c   1.000
_cell.angle_alpha   90.00
_cell.angle_beta   90.00
_cell.angle_gamma   90.00
#
_symmetry.space_group_name_H-M   'P 1'
#
loop_
_entity.id
_entity.type
_entity.pdbx_description
1 polymer ?
#
loop_
_entity_poly.entity_id
_entity_poly.type
_entity_poly.pdbx_seq_one_letter_code
_entity_poly.pdbx_strand_id
1 'polypeptide(L)'
;MANNDHGLVENWVMGVKEVARMHQDELMVGGALGDDELIHRRLVELNVQEQCVKLFNTPILQKAHAERGGPHVHAVIFDMAEGLIKELDVDLKALVKRTSHFQSMYDFSAPVAAQ
;
A
#
# COMPACT_ATOMS: atom_id res chain seq x y z
N MET A 1 6.90 12.82 21.78
CA MET A 1 5.43 12.71 21.71
C MET A 1 4.99 11.80 22.85
N ALA A 2 4.02 12.23 23.67
CA ALA A 2 3.53 11.42 24.79
C ALA A 2 2.87 10.15 24.25
N ASN A 3 3.29 8.99 24.73
CA ASN A 3 2.73 7.70 24.36
C ASN A 3 1.36 7.54 25.03
N ASN A 4 0.33 8.17 24.46
CA ASN A 4 -1.05 7.92 24.86
C ASN A 4 -1.42 6.53 24.37
N ASP A 5 -1.67 5.62 25.31
CA ASP A 5 -2.11 4.27 24.99
C ASP A 5 -3.56 4.33 24.45
N HIS A 6 -3.70 4.31 23.13
CA HIS A 6 -4.99 4.33 22.45
C HIS A 6 -5.65 2.94 22.38
N GLY A 7 -5.10 1.94 23.07
CA GLY A 7 -5.68 0.60 23.17
C GLY A 7 -5.79 -0.10 21.81
N LEU A 8 -6.95 -0.69 21.49
CA LEU A 8 -7.16 -1.48 20.26
C LEU A 8 -6.92 -0.71 18.96
N VAL A 9 -7.13 0.60 18.96
CA VAL A 9 -6.90 1.46 17.78
C VAL A 9 -5.41 1.49 17.41
N GLU A 10 -4.53 1.39 18.41
CA GLU A 10 -3.09 1.38 18.21
C GLU A 10 -2.64 0.22 17.31
N ASN A 11 -3.27 -0.95 17.43
CA ASN A 11 -2.98 -2.11 16.59
C ASN A 11 -3.31 -1.86 15.11
N TRP A 12 -4.35 -1.07 14.84
CA TRP A 12 -4.73 -0.73 13.47
C TRP A 12 -3.82 0.36 12.90
N VAL A 13 -3.51 1.38 13.69
CA VAL A 13 -2.60 2.48 13.33
C VAL A 13 -1.16 1.99 13.13
N MET A 14 -0.76 0.91 13.80
CA MET A 14 0.54 0.27 13.62
C MET A 14 0.83 -0.09 12.16
N GLY A 15 -0.20 -0.44 11.36
CA GLY A 15 -0.03 -0.68 9.93
C GLY A 15 0.44 0.55 9.16
N VAL A 16 0.00 1.75 9.56
CA VAL A 16 0.42 3.04 8.98
C VAL A 16 1.82 3.42 9.48
N LYS A 17 2.10 3.19 10.77
CA LYS A 17 3.44 3.40 11.34
C LYS A 17 4.50 2.56 10.65
N GLU A 18 4.15 1.33 10.27
CA GLU A 18 5.04 0.46 9.53
C GLU A 18 5.34 1.00 8.13
N VAL A 19 4.35 1.56 7.43
CA VAL A 19 4.58 2.27 6.16
C VAL A 19 5.53 3.44 6.35
N ALA A 20 5.32 4.26 7.38
CA ALA A 20 6.21 5.37 7.70
C ALA A 20 7.65 4.90 7.98
N ARG A 21 7.80 3.76 8.68
CA ARG A 21 9.11 3.15 8.97
C ARG A 21 9.80 2.64 7.72
N MET A 22 9.07 1.98 6.81
CA MET A 22 9.63 1.48 5.53
C MET A 22 10.13 2.60 4.63
N HIS A 23 9.50 3.78 4.70
CA HIS A 23 9.82 4.94 3.88
C HIS A 23 10.44 6.09 4.68
N GLN A 24 11.07 5.77 5.82
CA GLN A 24 11.59 6.78 6.74
C GLN A 24 12.60 7.70 6.06
N ASP A 25 13.51 7.15 5.25
CA ASP A 25 14.55 7.94 4.57
C ASP A 25 13.94 9.00 3.64
N GLU A 26 12.89 8.64 2.90
CA GLU A 26 12.17 9.55 2.01
C GLU A 26 11.45 10.65 2.80
N LEU A 27 10.77 10.28 3.88
CA LEU A 27 10.04 11.22 4.73
C LEU A 27 10.98 12.16 5.50
N MET A 28 12.18 11.71 5.86
CA MET A 28 13.19 12.53 6.55
C MET A 28 13.80 13.60 5.64
N VAL A 29 13.96 13.33 4.34
CA VAL A 29 14.39 14.35 3.37
C VAL A 29 13.36 15.48 3.29
N GLY A 30 12.06 15.15 3.30
CA GLY A 30 10.97 16.12 3.41
C GLY A 30 10.95 16.85 4.76
N GLY A 31 11.21 16.13 5.86
CA GLY A 31 11.31 16.70 7.21
C GLY A 31 12.43 17.72 7.39
N ALA A 32 13.55 17.57 6.68
CA ALA A 32 14.61 18.57 6.67
C ALA A 32 14.18 19.92 6.07
N LEU A 33 13.08 19.94 5.28
CA LEU A 33 12.51 21.16 4.70
C LEU A 33 11.50 21.84 5.65
N GLY A 34 11.14 21.21 6.78
CA GLY A 34 10.34 21.82 7.86
C GLY A 34 8.83 21.94 7.60
N ASP A 35 8.29 21.18 6.64
CA ASP A 35 6.87 21.22 6.29
C ASP A 35 6.17 19.90 6.67
N ASP A 36 5.61 19.87 7.89
CA ASP A 36 4.91 18.72 8.44
C ASP A 36 3.68 18.31 7.61
N GLU A 37 3.03 19.27 6.94
CA GLU A 37 1.86 19.00 6.09
C GLU A 37 2.27 18.26 4.82
N LEU A 38 3.39 18.64 4.20
CA LEU A 38 3.94 17.91 3.06
C LEU A 38 4.34 16.48 3.43
N ILE A 39 4.94 16.27 4.61
CA ILE A 39 5.28 14.93 5.11
C ILE A 39 4.01 14.10 5.30
N HIS A 40 2.99 14.68 5.92
CA HIS A 40 1.72 14.00 6.16
C HIS A 40 1.04 13.60 4.84
N ARG A 41 0.93 14.53 3.88
CA ARG A 41 0.40 14.24 2.54
C ARG A 41 1.18 13.13 1.85
N ARG A 42 2.51 13.14 1.95
CA ARG A 42 3.35 12.10 1.36
C ARG A 42 3.15 10.74 2.02
N LEU A 43 3.01 10.69 3.35
CA LEU A 43 2.70 9.45 4.06
C LEU A 43 1.36 8.86 3.63
N VAL A 44 0.34 9.71 3.38
CA VAL A 44 -0.95 9.25 2.84
C VAL A 44 -0.76 8.60 1.46
N GLU A 45 0.01 9.23 0.57
CA GLU A 45 0.34 8.66 -0.76
C GLU A 45 1.02 7.30 -0.63
N LEU A 46 2.07 7.22 0.18
CA LEU A 46 2.82 5.97 0.40
C LEU A 46 1.93 4.89 1.01
N ASN A 47 1.02 5.24 1.92
CA ASN A 47 0.08 4.28 2.50
C ASN A 47 -0.85 3.71 1.43
N VAL A 48 -1.46 4.55 0.60
CA VAL A 48 -2.32 4.08 -0.50
C VAL A 48 -1.55 3.15 -1.43
N GLN A 49 -0.33 3.50 -1.82
CA GLN A 49 0.53 2.66 -2.66
C GLN A 49 0.80 1.30 -2.02
N GLU A 50 1.23 1.27 -0.75
CA GLU A 50 1.51 0.02 -0.03
C GLU A 50 0.26 -0.85 0.14
N GLN A 51 -0.92 -0.26 0.36
CA GLN A 51 -2.16 -1.03 0.44
C GLN A 51 -2.56 -1.61 -0.93
N CYS A 52 -2.38 -0.88 -2.02
CA CYS A 52 -2.62 -1.41 -3.36
C CYS A 52 -1.72 -2.62 -3.66
N VAL A 53 -0.46 -2.59 -3.24
CA VAL A 53 0.49 -3.71 -3.37
C VAL A 53 0.04 -4.90 -2.53
N LYS A 54 -0.29 -4.67 -1.25
CA LYS A 54 -0.80 -5.74 -0.35
C LYS A 54 -2.06 -6.38 -0.92
N LEU A 55 -2.99 -5.58 -1.42
CA LEU A 55 -4.22 -6.05 -2.06
C LEU A 55 -3.92 -6.87 -3.30
N PHE A 56 -3.05 -6.39 -4.19
CA PHE A 56 -2.65 -7.10 -5.40
C PHE A 56 -1.99 -8.44 -5.08
N ASN A 57 -1.19 -8.52 -4.01
CA ASN A 57 -0.54 -9.74 -3.56
C ASN A 57 -1.47 -10.76 -2.88
N THR A 58 -2.77 -10.45 -2.70
CA THR A 58 -3.70 -11.42 -2.14
C THR A 58 -3.91 -12.62 -3.08
N PRO A 59 -4.08 -13.85 -2.57
CA PRO A 59 -4.37 -15.04 -3.38
C PRO A 59 -5.56 -14.86 -4.32
N ILE A 60 -6.59 -14.14 -3.85
CA ILE A 60 -7.82 -13.91 -4.60
C ILE A 60 -7.54 -13.07 -5.86
N LEU A 61 -6.77 -11.98 -5.72
CA LEU A 61 -6.42 -11.16 -6.88
C LEU A 61 -5.41 -11.84 -7.79
N GLN A 62 -4.40 -12.52 -7.25
CA GLN A 62 -3.43 -13.26 -8.07
C GLN A 62 -4.11 -14.32 -8.94
N LYS A 63 -4.99 -15.13 -8.34
CA LYS A 63 -5.78 -16.15 -9.06
C LYS A 63 -6.68 -15.53 -10.12
N ALA A 64 -7.44 -14.50 -9.76
CA ALA A 64 -8.30 -13.79 -10.70
C ALA A 64 -7.51 -13.20 -11.88
N HIS A 65 -6.34 -12.61 -11.61
CA HIS A 65 -5.52 -12.02 -12.66
C HIS A 65 -4.93 -13.08 -13.60
N ALA A 66 -4.53 -14.24 -13.07
CA ALA A 66 -4.08 -15.38 -13.87
C ALA A 66 -5.18 -15.98 -14.76
N GLU A 67 -6.41 -16.09 -14.24
CA GLU A 67 -7.54 -16.70 -14.96
C GLU A 67 -8.16 -15.78 -16.02
N ARG A 68 -8.28 -14.47 -15.72
CA ARG A 68 -9.07 -13.52 -16.54
C ARG A 68 -8.41 -12.16 -16.78
N GLY A 69 -7.16 -11.96 -16.35
CA GLY A 69 -6.43 -10.70 -16.56
C GLY A 69 -6.92 -9.51 -15.72
N GLY A 70 -7.74 -9.74 -14.69
CA GLY A 70 -8.31 -8.68 -13.85
C GLY A 70 -8.87 -9.20 -12.53
N PRO A 71 -9.29 -8.33 -11.60
CA PRO A 71 -9.51 -6.89 -11.76
C PRO A 71 -8.23 -6.05 -11.73
N HIS A 72 -8.36 -4.78 -12.13
CA HIS A 72 -7.33 -3.74 -11.99
C HIS A 72 -7.44 -3.07 -10.62
N VAL A 73 -6.29 -2.73 -10.04
CA VAL A 73 -6.20 -1.99 -8.77
C VAL A 73 -5.78 -0.56 -9.10
N HIS A 74 -6.56 0.41 -8.63
CA HIS A 74 -6.28 1.84 -8.81
C HIS A 74 -5.99 2.47 -7.46
N ALA A 75 -4.97 3.32 -7.42
CA ALA A 75 -4.59 4.09 -6.24
C ALA A 75 -5.18 5.49 -6.37
N VAL A 76 -6.07 5.86 -5.44
CA VAL A 76 -6.77 7.15 -5.48
C VAL A 76 -6.75 7.81 -4.11
N ILE A 77 -6.59 9.12 -4.11
CA ILE A 77 -6.72 9.99 -2.93
C ILE A 77 -7.82 11.00 -3.21
N PHE A 78 -8.63 11.27 -2.20
CA PHE A 78 -9.57 12.38 -2.22
C PHE A 78 -9.03 13.52 -1.38
N ASP A 79 -8.79 14.68 -2.00
CA ASP A 79 -8.39 15.90 -1.28
C ASP A 79 -9.65 16.60 -0.76
N MET A 80 -9.78 16.68 0.56
CA MET A 80 -10.93 17.30 1.21
C MET A 80 -10.98 18.82 1.08
N ALA A 81 -9.83 19.48 0.88
CA ALA A 81 -9.76 20.93 0.73
C ALA A 81 -10.16 21.36 -0.69
N GLU A 82 -9.74 20.58 -1.69
CA GLU A 82 -10.01 20.89 -3.10
C GLU A 82 -11.26 20.18 -3.64
N GLY A 83 -11.72 19.12 -2.97
CA GLY A 83 -12.83 18.28 -3.44
C GLY A 83 -12.47 17.46 -4.68
N LEU A 84 -11.18 17.27 -4.95
CA LEU A 84 -10.67 16.60 -6.14
C LEU A 84 -10.18 15.19 -5.83
N ILE A 85 -10.35 14.29 -6.79
CA ILE A 85 -9.74 12.96 -6.77
C ILE A 85 -8.40 13.04 -7.48
N LYS A 86 -7.34 12.64 -6.79
CA LYS A 86 -6.00 12.45 -7.33
C LYS A 86 -5.77 10.97 -7.55
N GLU A 87 -5.61 10.55 -8.80
CA GLU A 87 -5.10 9.23 -9.13
C GLU A 87 -3.58 9.22 -8.95
N LEU A 88 -3.06 8.22 -8.25
CA LEU A 88 -1.64 8.01 -8.08
C LEU A 88 -1.15 7.05 -9.16
N ASP A 89 -0.07 7.42 -9.84
CA ASP A 89 0.63 6.48 -10.70
C ASP A 89 1.39 5.49 -9.80
N VAL A 90 0.99 4.22 -9.88
CA VAL A 90 1.56 3.15 -9.06
C VAL A 90 2.01 2.06 -10.00
N ASP A 91 3.33 1.91 -10.14
CA ASP A 91 3.92 0.76 -10.81
C ASP A 91 3.80 -0.48 -9.90
N LEU A 92 2.60 -1.06 -9.89
CA LEU A 92 2.30 -2.27 -9.15
C LEU A 92 3.24 -3.41 -9.55
N LYS A 93 3.71 -3.48 -10.80
CA LYS A 93 4.63 -4.54 -11.23
C LYS A 93 6.00 -4.38 -10.58
N ALA A 94 6.55 -3.17 -10.55
CA ALA A 94 7.81 -2.89 -9.87
C ALA A 94 7.71 -3.14 -8.36
N LEU A 95 6.61 -2.73 -7.73
CA LEU A 95 6.39 -2.89 -6.30
C LEU A 95 6.15 -4.36 -5.91
N VAL A 96 5.41 -5.11 -6.71
CA VAL A 96 5.22 -6.56 -6.53
C VAL A 96 6.55 -7.30 -6.67
N LYS A 97 7.40 -6.91 -7.62
CA LYS A 97 8.75 -7.46 -7.78
C LYS A 97 9.61 -7.24 -6.53
N ARG A 98 9.45 -6.11 -5.82
CA ARG A 98 10.10 -5.86 -4.53
C ARG A 98 9.62 -6.84 -3.44
N THR A 99 8.36 -7.28 -3.52
CA THR A 99 7.74 -8.25 -2.60
C THR A 99 7.74 -9.70 -3.10
N SER A 100 8.40 -9.98 -4.24
CA SER A 100 8.28 -11.22 -5.01
C SER A 100 8.70 -12.50 -4.27
N HIS A 101 9.45 -12.39 -3.17
CA HIS A 101 9.78 -13.53 -2.31
C HIS A 101 8.53 -14.22 -1.73
N PHE A 102 7.42 -13.49 -1.58
CA PHE A 102 6.16 -14.06 -1.08
C PHE A 102 5.36 -14.79 -2.17
N GLN A 103 5.51 -14.41 -3.44
CA GLN A 103 4.77 -15.03 -4.54
C GLN A 103 5.18 -16.49 -4.77
N SER A 104 6.47 -16.82 -4.56
CA SER A 104 6.94 -18.21 -4.66
C SER A 104 6.40 -19.13 -3.56
N MET A 105 5.87 -18.57 -2.46
CA MET A 105 5.22 -19.37 -1.42
C MET A 105 3.80 -19.80 -1.81
N TYR A 106 3.18 -19.08 -2.74
CA TYR A 106 1.85 -19.39 -3.27
C TYR A 106 1.99 -19.94 -4.69
N ASP A 107 2.47 -21.18 -4.81
CA ASP A 107 2.45 -21.89 -6.09
C ASP A 107 1.00 -22.30 -6.43
N PHE A 108 0.34 -21.51 -7.27
CA PHE A 108 -1.00 -21.80 -7.79
C PHE A 108 -0.98 -22.75 -9.00
N SER A 109 0.12 -23.48 -9.26
CA SER A 109 0.25 -24.43 -10.38
C SER A 109 -0.67 -25.66 -10.31
N ALA A 110 -1.47 -25.83 -9.26
CA ALA A 110 -2.53 -26.83 -9.25
C ALA A 110 -3.70 -26.36 -10.13
N PRO A 111 -4.03 -27.07 -11.24
CA PRO A 111 -5.23 -26.76 -11.99
C PRO A 111 -6.42 -26.89 -11.04
N VAL A 112 -7.22 -25.83 -10.94
CA VAL A 112 -8.53 -25.90 -10.30
C VAL A 112 -9.31 -26.93 -11.11
N ALA A 113 -9.43 -28.15 -10.57
CA ALA A 113 -10.25 -29.19 -11.16
C ALA A 113 -11.65 -28.60 -11.34
N ALA A 114 -12.04 -28.40 -12.60
CA ALA A 114 -13.41 -28.08 -12.95
C ALA A 114 -14.30 -29.22 -12.44
N GLN A 115 -15.17 -28.90 -11.48
CA GLN A 115 -16.33 -29.71 -11.10
C GLN A 115 -17.57 -29.02 -11.62
#